data_AF-A0A1G9WZX4-F1
#
_entry.id   AF-A0A1G9WZX4-F1
#
_cell.length_a   1.000
_cell.length_b   1.000
_cell.length_c   1.000
_cell.angle_alpha   90.00
_cell.angle_beta   90.00
_cell.angle_gamma   90.00
#
_symmetry.space_group_name_H-M   'P 1'
#
loop_
_entity.id
_entity.type
_entity.pdbx_description
1 polymer ?
#
loop_
_entity_poly.entity_id
_entity_poly.type
_entity_poly.pdbx_seq_one_letter_code
_entity_poly.pdbx_strand_id
1 'polypeptide(L)' 'MSTEAEALLPYEVGDFAKLVREVRERRGWSHAQLAEAADMPLQAVLDFEAARTRPALAAGTMRHLVDVMMD' A
#
# COMPACT_ATOMS: atom_id res chain seq x y z
N MET A 1 -2.64 28.17 -3.38
CA MET A 1 -3.59 27.17 -2.86
C MET A 1 -3.56 26.01 -3.85
N SER A 2 -2.45 25.27 -3.91
CA SER A 2 -2.16 24.10 -3.07
C SER A 2 -3.22 23.02 -3.24
N THR A 3 -3.07 22.21 -4.28
CA THR A 3 -3.33 20.78 -4.12
C THR A 3 -1.97 20.12 -4.06
N GLU A 4 -1.46 19.93 -2.84
CA GLU A 4 -0.32 19.05 -2.52
C GLU A 4 -0.48 17.63 -3.07
N ALA A 5 -1.68 17.29 -3.58
CA ALA A 5 -1.99 16.04 -4.25
C ALA A 5 -1.17 15.79 -5.54
N GLU A 6 -0.63 16.82 -6.19
CA GLU A 6 0.09 16.66 -7.48
C GLU A 6 1.61 16.45 -7.32
N ALA A 7 2.13 16.55 -6.09
CA ALA A 7 3.56 16.37 -5.78
C ALA A 7 3.91 14.96 -5.25
N LEU A 8 2.93 14.06 -5.12
CA LEU A 8 3.21 12.66 -4.81
C LEU A 8 3.69 11.98 -6.10
N LEU A 9 5.00 12.05 -6.27
CA LEU A 9 5.82 11.42 -7.30
C LEU A 9 5.22 10.06 -7.75
N PRO A 10 5.27 9.76 -9.06
CA PRO A 10 4.92 8.44 -9.56
C PRO A 10 5.94 7.45 -9.02
N TYR A 11 5.70 6.92 -7.82
CA TYR A 11 6.14 5.57 -7.53
C TYR A 11 5.50 4.74 -8.63
N GLU A 12 6.33 4.18 -9.53
CA GLU A 12 5.84 3.13 -10.38
C GLU A 12 5.19 2.12 -9.44
N VAL A 13 3.96 1.68 -9.74
CA VAL A 13 3.15 0.91 -8.78
C VAL A 13 3.92 -0.28 -8.18
N GLY A 14 4.92 -0.81 -8.90
CA GLY A 14 5.88 -1.80 -8.40
C GLY A 14 6.73 -1.33 -7.20
N ASP A 15 7.24 -0.10 -7.20
CA ASP A 15 8.04 0.45 -6.09
C ASP A 15 7.20 0.64 -4.83
N PHE A 16 5.94 1.07 -4.98
CA PHE A 16 5.05 1.24 -3.84
C PHE A 16 4.54 -0.11 -3.30
N ALA A 17 4.21 -1.06 -4.18
CA ALA A 17 3.90 -2.43 -3.79
C ALA A 17 5.05 -3.08 -3.01
N LYS A 18 6.29 -2.86 -3.46
CA LYS A 18 7.50 -3.32 -2.78
C LYS A 18 7.64 -2.67 -1.40
N LEU A 19 7.41 -1.36 -1.28
CA LEU A 19 7.46 -0.66 0.00
C LEU A 19 6.45 -1.22 1.01
N VAL A 20 5.20 -1.41 0.61
CA VAL A 20 4.14 -1.96 1.46
C VAL A 20 4.53 -3.36 1.95
N ARG A 21 5.05 -4.20 1.06
CA ARG A 21 5.56 -5.53 1.41
C ARG A 21 6.68 -5.46 2.45
N GLU A 22 7.67 -4.59 2.24
CA GLU A 22 8.81 -4.46 3.15
C GLU A 22 8.36 -4.00 4.55
N VAL A 23 7.43 -3.04 4.63
CA VAL A 23 6.88 -2.56 5.89
C VAL A 23 6.12 -3.67 6.61
N ARG A 24 5.29 -4.42 5.89
CA ARG A 24 4.56 -5.57 6.42
C ARG A 24 5.53 -6.63 6.98
N GLU A 25 6.55 -7.00 6.21
CA GLU A 25 7.56 -7.98 6.62
C GLU A 25 8.35 -7.51 7.86
N ARG A 26 8.77 -6.25 7.89
CA ARG A 26 9.51 -5.68 9.04
C ARG A 26 8.69 -5.64 10.33
N ARG A 27 7.38 -5.39 10.23
CA ARG A 27 6.45 -5.42 11.37
C ARG A 27 6.01 -6.85 11.75
N GLY A 28 6.45 -7.88 11.02
CA GLY A 28 6.06 -9.27 11.25
C GLY A 28 4.59 -9.55 10.91
N TRP A 29 3.96 -8.70 10.11
CA TRP A 29 2.56 -8.84 9.74
C TRP A 29 2.37 -9.88 8.63
N SER A 30 1.32 -10.67 8.77
CA SER A 30 0.80 -11.51 7.70
C SER A 30 0.02 -10.66 6.68
N HIS A 31 -0.17 -11.19 5.47
CA HIS A 31 -1.03 -10.55 4.47
C HIS A 31 -2.48 -10.38 4.97
N ALA A 32 -2.97 -11.28 5.83
CA ALA A 32 -4.31 -11.20 6.41
C ALA A 32 -4.44 -10.00 7.36
N GLN A 33 -3.42 -9.74 8.19
CA GLN A 33 -3.38 -8.57 9.07
C GLN A 33 -3.30 -7.27 8.26
N LEU A 34 -2.52 -7.26 7.18
CA LEU A 34 -2.48 -6.11 6.27
C LEU A 34 -3.85 -5.88 5.59
N ALA A 35 -4.51 -6.94 5.15
CA ALA A 35 -5.83 -6.90 4.53
C ALA A 35 -6.91 -6.38 5.49
N GLU A 36 -6.92 -6.88 6.73
CA GLU A 36 -7.82 -6.42 7.78
C GLU A 36 -7.59 -4.96 8.11
N ALA A 37 -6.33 -4.54 8.31
CA ALA A 37 -6.00 -3.16 8.64
C ALA A 37 -6.31 -2.18 7.50
N ALA A 38 -6.22 -2.64 6.25
CA ALA A 38 -6.55 -1.86 5.06
C ALA A 38 -8.03 -1.93 4.66
N ASP A 39 -8.87 -2.69 5.38
CA ASP A 39 -10.25 -3.00 4.98
C ASP A 39 -10.36 -3.48 3.52
N MET A 40 -9.46 -4.39 3.14
CA MET A 40 -9.34 -4.92 1.78
C MET A 40 -9.45 -6.44 1.75
N PRO A 41 -9.97 -7.03 0.67
CA PRO A 41 -9.89 -8.47 0.47
C PRO A 41 -8.43 -8.93 0.44
N LEU A 42 -8.14 -10.08 1.07
CA LEU A 42 -6.80 -10.68 1.08
C LEU A 42 -6.21 -10.83 -0.34
N GLN A 43 -7.03 -11.26 -1.29
CA GLN A 43 -6.60 -11.41 -2.69
C GLN A 43 -6.18 -10.08 -3.32
N ALA A 44 -6.86 -8.97 -2.98
CA ALA A 44 -6.50 -7.65 -3.47
C ALA A 44 -5.14 -7.17 -2.93
N VAL A 45 -4.81 -7.51 -1.67
CA VAL A 45 -3.48 -7.26 -1.09
C VAL A 45 -2.41 -8.08 -1.78
N LEU A 46 -2.67 -9.37 -2.03
CA LEU A 46 -1.73 -10.26 -2.72
C LEU A 46 -1.44 -9.78 -4.15
N ASP A 47 -2.48 -9.40 -4.89
CA ASP A 47 -2.32 -8.93 -6.26
C ASP A 47 -1.66 -7.54 -6.32
N PHE A 48 -1.92 -6.68 -5.32
CA PHE A 48 -1.23 -5.41 -5.16
C PHE A 48 0.26 -5.59 -4.89
N GLU A 49 0.65 -6.40 -3.90
CA GLU A 49 2.08 -6.67 -3.61
C GLU A 49 2.81 -7.38 -4.75
N ALA A 50 2.09 -8.19 -5.54
CA ALA A 50 2.61 -8.81 -6.74
C ALA A 50 2.67 -7.87 -7.95
N ALA A 51 2.30 -6.59 -7.79
CA ALA A 51 2.20 -5.58 -8.84
C ALA A 51 1.31 -5.99 -10.03
N ARG A 52 0.34 -6.89 -9.81
CA ARG A 52 -0.57 -7.41 -10.86
C ARG A 52 -1.79 -6.53 -11.07
N THR A 53 -2.08 -5.62 -10.14
CA THR A 53 -3.27 -4.75 -10.21
C THR A 53 -2.88 -3.29 -9.96
N ARG A 54 -3.40 -2.38 -10.79
CA ARG A 54 -3.44 -0.93 -10.50
C ARG A 54 -4.88 -0.46 -10.21
N PRO A 55 -5.48 -0.71 -9.03
CA PRO A 55 -6.61 0.08 -8.60
C PRO A 55 -6.05 1.31 -7.89
N ALA A 56 -6.23 2.50 -8.47
CA ALA A 56 -5.81 3.77 -7.84
C ALA A 56 -6.38 3.92 -6.41
N LEU A 57 -7.56 3.34 -6.15
CA LEU A 57 -8.19 3.25 -4.83
C LEU A 57 -7.36 2.44 -3.83
N ALA A 58 -6.81 1.29 -4.22
CA ALA A 58 -5.98 0.45 -3.34
C ALA A 58 -4.67 1.16 -2.95
N ALA A 59 -4.08 1.92 -3.87
CA ALA A 59 -2.83 2.64 -3.61
C ALA A 59 -3.00 3.74 -2.56
N GLY A 60 -4.14 4.45 -2.56
CA GLY A 60 -4.43 5.49 -1.56
C GLY A 60 -4.58 4.91 -0.15
N THR A 61 -5.37 3.85 0.00
CA THR A 61 -5.57 3.18 1.31
C THR A 61 -4.26 2.60 1.84
N MET A 62 -3.50 1.90 0.99
CA MET A 62 -2.20 1.34 1.38
C MET A 62 -1.18 2.41 1.76
N ARG A 63 -1.23 3.59 1.13
CA ARG A 63 -0.33 4.72 1.46
C ARG A 63 -0.58 5.17 2.89
N HIS A 64 -1.84 5.46 3.21
CA HIS A 64 -2.22 5.90 4.54
C HIS A 64 -1.80 4.90 5.61
N LEU A 65 -1.98 3.60 5.32
CA LEU A 65 -1.58 2.54 6.24
C LEU A 65 -0.06 2.49 6.47
N VAL A 66 0.74 2.60 5.40
CA VAL A 66 2.20 2.65 5.52
C VAL A 66 2.65 3.84 6.35
N ASP A 67 2.05 5.01 6.13
CA ASP A 67 2.40 6.23 6.88
C ASP A 67 2.16 6.02 8.38
N VAL A 68 0.99 5.50 8.77
CA VAL A 68 0.66 5.14 10.17
C VAL A 68 1.57 4.03 10.73
N MET A 69 2.02 3.10 9.89
CA MET A 69 2.93 2.03 10.28
C MET A 69 4.41 2.44 10.31
N MET A 70 4.77 3.65 9.86
CA MET A 70 6.13 4.16 9.92
C MET A 70 6.36 5.13 11.08
N ASP A 71 5.29 5.69 11.65
CA ASP A 71 5.31 6.33 12.97
C ASP A 71 5.50 5.32 14.13
#